data_AF-A0AAU7LSN4-F1
#
_entry.id   AF-A0AAU7LSN4-F1
#
_cell.length_a   1.000
_cell.length_b   1.000
_cell.length_c   1.000
_cell.angle_alpha   90.00
_cell.angle_beta   90.00
_cell.angle_gamma   90.00
#
_symmetry.space_group_name_H-M   'P 1'
#
loop_
_entity.id
_entity.type
_entity.pdbx_description
1 polymer ?
#
loop_
_entity_poly.entity_id
_entity_poly.type
_entity_poly.pdbx_seq_one_letter_code
_entity_poly.pdbx_strand_id
1 'polypeptide(L)'
;MQTPPLESWIKILTLAGAAVAFVWGGYQFVSNQRSQAETRRIEATRPFLDRQLKLYTEATQAAATLATASSKDEIALARQRFWSLYWGELALVEDKHVEAAMVQLGRALEQGKLGIEVQALSLNLAHACRDSLAESWGVQQWRNPHQ
;
A
#
# COMPACT_ATOMS: atom_id res chain seq x y z
N MET A 1 -5.56 -26.42 -66.01
CA MET A 1 -4.99 -26.36 -64.66
C MET A 1 -5.43 -27.61 -63.91
N GLN A 2 -4.51 -28.54 -63.66
CA GLN A 2 -4.80 -29.71 -62.82
C GLN A 2 -4.86 -29.23 -61.36
N THR A 3 -5.96 -29.51 -60.66
CA THR A 3 -6.05 -29.22 -59.23
C THR A 3 -5.07 -30.12 -58.47
N PRO A 4 -4.36 -29.59 -57.47
CA PRO A 4 -3.43 -30.42 -56.71
C PRO A 4 -4.19 -31.53 -55.98
N PRO A 5 -3.58 -32.73 -55.81
CA PRO A 5 -4.23 -33.85 -55.15
C PRO A 5 -4.56 -33.50 -53.69
N LEU A 6 -5.67 -34.03 -53.18
CA LEU A 6 -6.20 -33.77 -51.82
C LEU A 6 -5.13 -33.87 -50.73
N GLU A 7 -4.19 -34.81 -50.87
CA GLU A 7 -3.07 -34.99 -49.93
C GLU A 7 -2.16 -33.76 -49.83
N SER A 8 -1.94 -33.04 -50.93
CA SER A 8 -1.14 -31.81 -50.93
C SER A 8 -1.85 -30.67 -50.18
N TRP A 9 -3.18 -30.59 -50.31
CA TRP A 9 -3.99 -29.63 -49.54
C TRP A 9 -3.93 -29.90 -48.04
N ILE A 10 -4.00 -31.17 -47.62
CA ILE A 10 -3.88 -31.55 -46.21
C ILE A 10 -2.53 -31.13 -45.64
N LYS A 11 -1.43 -31.39 -46.35
CA LYS A 11 -0.07 -30.99 -45.92
C LYS A 11 0.10 -29.47 -45.81
N ILE A 12 -0.48 -28.71 -46.74
CA ILE A 12 -0.45 -27.24 -46.68
C ILE A 12 -1.24 -26.73 -45.47
N LEU A 13 -2.43 -27.29 -45.23
CA LEU A 13 -3.27 -26.90 -44.10
C LEU A 13 -2.63 -27.22 -42.74
N THR A 14 -1.98 -28.38 -42.59
CA THR A 14 -1.29 -28.73 -41.34
C THR A 14 -0.09 -27.82 -41.09
N LEU A 15 0.70 -27.52 -42.12
CA LEU A 15 1.83 -26.59 -42.01
C LEU A 15 1.38 -25.17 -41.68
N ALA A 16 0.29 -24.70 -42.32
CA ALA A 16 -0.30 -23.40 -42.04
C ALA A 16 -0.84 -23.33 -40.61
N GLY A 17 -1.55 -24.37 -40.14
CA GLY A 17 -2.03 -24.47 -38.77
C GLY A 17 -0.89 -24.43 -37.74
N ALA A 18 0.20 -25.15 -38.00
CA ALA A 18 1.38 -25.13 -37.14
C ALA A 18 2.04 -23.74 -37.09
N ALA A 19 2.14 -23.05 -38.24
CA ALA A 19 2.68 -21.69 -38.30
C ALA A 19 1.81 -20.69 -37.52
N VAL A 20 0.48 -20.77 -37.64
CA VAL A 20 -0.45 -19.94 -36.87
C VAL A 20 -0.32 -20.21 -35.37
N ALA A 21 -0.26 -21.47 -34.95
CA ALA A 21 -0.08 -21.83 -33.54
C ALA A 21 1.26 -21.31 -32.98
N PHE A 22 2.34 -21.38 -33.77
CA PHE A 22 3.64 -20.87 -33.38
C PHE A 22 3.66 -19.34 -33.20
N VAL A 23 3.08 -18.60 -34.15
CA VAL A 23 2.93 -17.14 -34.07
C VAL A 23 2.06 -16.75 -32.88
N TRP A 24 0.94 -17.44 -32.67
CA TRP A 24 0.05 -17.22 -31.54
C TRP A 24 0.75 -17.48 -30.20
N GLY A 25 1.48 -18.60 -30.09
CA GLY A 25 2.26 -18.93 -28.90
C GLY A 25 3.34 -17.89 -28.60
N GLY A 26 4.05 -17.39 -29.62
CA GLY A 26 5.02 -16.31 -29.48
C GLY A 26 4.37 -15.00 -28.99
N TYR A 27 3.24 -14.61 -29.57
CA TYR A 27 2.47 -13.45 -29.14
C TYR A 27 1.96 -13.59 -27.69
N GLN A 28 1.43 -14.76 -27.34
CA GLN A 28 0.97 -15.07 -25.99
C GLN A 28 2.12 -15.05 -24.98
N PHE A 29 3.30 -15.58 -25.34
CA PHE A 29 4.46 -15.58 -24.46
C PHE A 29 4.95 -14.17 -24.13
N VAL A 30 5.05 -13.30 -25.15
CA VAL A 30 5.49 -11.90 -24.94
C VAL A 30 4.46 -11.11 -24.15
N SER A 31 3.16 -11.27 -24.45
CA SER A 31 2.10 -10.58 -23.71
C SER A 31 2.00 -11.07 -22.26
N ASN A 32 2.13 -12.37 -22.02
CA ASN A 32 2.07 -12.96 -20.69
C ASN A 32 3.32 -12.66 -19.84
N GLN A 33 4.50 -12.47 -20.44
CA GLN A 33 5.68 -12.03 -19.71
C GLN A 33 5.53 -10.63 -19.12
N ARG A 34 4.89 -9.71 -19.86
CA ARG A 34 4.66 -8.33 -19.41
C ARG A 34 3.70 -8.29 -18.23
N SER A 35 2.57 -9.01 -18.33
CA SER A 35 1.60 -9.10 -17.23
C SER A 35 2.22 -9.71 -15.97
N GLN A 36 2.99 -10.80 -16.11
CA GLN A 36 3.66 -11.42 -14.97
C GLN A 36 4.70 -10.49 -14.30
N ALA A 37 5.43 -9.68 -15.08
CA ALA A 37 6.39 -8.74 -14.52
C ALA A 37 5.69 -7.62 -13.73
N GLU A 38 4.55 -7.13 -14.22
CA GLU A 38 3.72 -6.14 -13.54
C GLU A 38 3.09 -6.71 -12.27
N THR A 39 2.50 -7.91 -12.34
CA THR A 39 1.96 -8.63 -11.16
C THR A 39 3.04 -8.83 -10.11
N ARG A 40 4.24 -9.30 -10.49
CA ARG A 40 5.36 -9.48 -9.53
C ARG A 40 5.77 -8.18 -8.85
N ARG A 41 5.74 -7.04 -9.55
CA ARG A 41 6.04 -5.73 -8.95
C ARG A 41 4.99 -5.30 -7.93
N ILE A 42 3.71 -5.49 -8.26
CA ILE A 42 2.59 -5.19 -7.35
C ILE A 42 2.67 -6.10 -6.12
N GLU A 43 2.87 -7.40 -6.32
CA GLU A 43 3.01 -8.38 -5.24
C GLU A 43 4.24 -8.11 -4.36
N ALA A 44 5.36 -7.69 -4.95
CA ALA A 44 6.56 -7.32 -4.20
C ALA A 44 6.38 -6.07 -3.32
N THR A 45 5.46 -5.17 -3.69
CA THR A 45 5.18 -3.93 -2.94
C THR A 45 4.18 -4.16 -1.81
N ARG A 46 3.31 -5.17 -1.94
CA ARG A 46 2.26 -5.49 -0.97
C ARG A 46 2.74 -5.63 0.48
N PRO A 47 3.85 -6.34 0.80
CA PRO A 47 4.31 -6.46 2.19
C PRO A 47 4.64 -5.11 2.84
N PHE A 48 5.18 -4.16 2.06
CA PHE A 48 5.45 -2.82 2.55
C PHE A 48 4.16 -2.07 2.85
N LEU A 49 3.19 -2.10 1.93
CA LEU A 49 1.89 -1.43 2.08
C LEU A 49 1.08 -1.99 3.26
N ASP A 50 1.07 -3.32 3.42
CA ASP A 50 0.40 -3.98 4.54
C ASP A 50 1.06 -3.58 5.88
N ARG A 51 2.40 -3.48 5.90
CA ARG A 51 3.15 -3.04 7.09
C ARG A 51 2.88 -1.58 7.41
N GLN A 52 2.83 -0.72 6.39
CA GLN A 52 2.49 0.71 6.52
C GLN A 52 1.10 0.89 7.13
N LEU A 53 0.09 0.22 6.55
CA LEU A 53 -1.29 0.27 7.06
C LEU A 53 -1.37 -0.19 8.52
N LYS A 54 -0.71 -1.31 8.86
CA LYS A 54 -0.68 -1.83 10.23
C LYS A 54 -0.09 -0.81 11.21
N LEU A 55 1.09 -0.28 10.91
CA LEU A 55 1.80 0.63 11.80
C LEU A 55 1.08 1.97 11.95
N TYR A 56 0.49 2.49 10.87
CA TYR A 56 -0.30 3.71 10.92
C TYR A 56 -1.58 3.51 11.74
N THR A 57 -2.21 2.33 11.66
CA THR A 57 -3.37 1.99 12.50
C THR A 57 -2.97 1.98 13.98
N GLU A 58 -1.86 1.35 14.33
CA GLU A 58 -1.40 1.28 15.72
C GLU A 58 -0.97 2.66 16.27
N ALA A 59 -0.33 3.49 15.44
CA ALA A 59 0.06 4.86 15.82
C ALA A 59 -1.16 5.74 16.07
N THR A 60 -2.15 5.71 15.18
CA THR A 60 -3.39 6.49 15.31
C THR A 60 -4.24 6.02 16.48
N GLN A 61 -4.28 4.71 16.77
CA GLN A 61 -4.92 4.17 17.97
C GLN A 61 -4.25 4.64 19.25
N ALA A 62 -2.92 4.54 19.36
CA ALA A 62 -2.19 5.02 20.53
C ALA A 62 -2.39 6.53 20.76
N ALA A 63 -2.34 7.33 19.68
CA ALA A 63 -2.60 8.76 19.73
C ALA A 63 -4.04 9.08 20.19
N ALA A 64 -5.03 8.36 19.67
CA ALA A 64 -6.42 8.55 20.06
C ALA A 64 -6.64 8.21 21.54
N THR A 65 -6.08 7.09 22.03
CA THR A 65 -6.14 6.73 23.45
C THR A 65 -5.47 7.80 24.32
N LEU A 66 -4.30 8.32 23.93
CA LEU A 66 -3.64 9.42 24.64
C LEU A 66 -4.47 10.70 24.67
N ALA A 67 -5.30 10.94 23.65
CA ALA A 67 -6.13 12.13 23.53
C ALA A 67 -7.48 12.04 24.28
N THR A 68 -8.00 10.83 24.52
CA THR A 68 -9.39 10.65 25.01
C THR A 68 -9.53 9.77 26.25
N ALA A 69 -8.54 8.94 26.60
CA ALA A 69 -8.68 8.03 27.72
C ALA A 69 -8.68 8.76 29.08
N SER A 70 -9.49 8.25 30.00
CA SER A 70 -9.53 8.69 31.40
C SER A 70 -8.80 7.72 32.34
N SER A 71 -8.57 6.48 31.88
CA SER A 71 -7.88 5.44 32.65
C SER A 71 -6.36 5.67 32.63
N LYS A 72 -5.75 5.72 33.81
CA LYS A 72 -4.29 5.89 33.94
C LYS A 72 -3.52 4.73 33.31
N ASP A 73 -4.03 3.51 33.42
CA ASP A 73 -3.37 2.32 32.88
C ASP A 73 -3.41 2.31 31.35
N GLU A 74 -4.55 2.69 30.76
CA GLU A 74 -4.69 2.83 29.31
C GLU A 74 -3.76 3.92 28.76
N ILE A 75 -3.69 5.07 29.44
CA ILE A 75 -2.79 6.17 29.07
C ILE A 75 -1.32 5.71 29.14
N ALA A 76 -0.94 4.95 30.17
CA ALA A 76 0.42 4.46 30.33
C ALA A 76 0.82 3.49 29.21
N LEU A 77 -0.05 2.53 28.87
CA LEU A 77 0.16 1.58 27.78
C LEU A 77 0.19 2.28 26.42
N ALA A 78 -0.73 3.21 26.16
CA ALA A 78 -0.75 3.98 24.93
C ALA A 78 0.50 4.86 24.79
N ARG A 79 0.97 5.46 25.87
CA ARG A 79 2.21 6.25 25.90
C ARG A 79 3.41 5.37 25.56
N GLN A 80 3.52 4.20 26.17
CA GLN A 80 4.58 3.24 25.86
C GLN A 80 4.54 2.84 24.38
N ARG A 81 3.35 2.52 23.85
CA ARG A 81 3.20 2.14 22.44
C ARG A 81 3.56 3.27 21.49
N PHE A 82 3.08 4.49 21.76
CA PHE A 82 3.40 5.67 20.98
C PHE A 82 4.91 5.88 20.85
N TRP A 83 5.65 5.87 21.97
CA TRP A 83 7.10 6.06 21.95
C TRP A 83 7.86 4.88 21.32
N SER A 84 7.36 3.65 21.48
CA SER A 84 7.91 2.48 20.78
C SER A 84 7.79 2.59 19.27
N LEU A 85 6.69 3.16 18.77
CA LEU A 85 6.49 3.43 17.34
C LEU A 85 7.37 4.58 16.87
N TYR A 86 7.34 5.70 17.61
CA TYR A 86 8.11 6.92 17.34
C TYR A 86 9.60 6.65 17.14
N TRP A 87 10.22 5.87 18.02
CA TRP A 87 11.65 5.58 17.96
C TRP A 87 11.99 4.27 17.25
N GLY A 88 11.00 3.61 16.64
CA GLY A 88 11.12 2.23 16.20
C GLY A 88 10.55 1.98 14.81
N GLU A 89 9.68 0.98 14.74
CA GLU A 89 9.24 0.37 13.49
C GLU A 89 8.43 1.29 12.57
N LEU A 90 7.85 2.39 13.06
CA LEU A 90 7.13 3.36 12.23
C LEU A 90 8.06 4.07 11.24
N ALA A 91 9.31 4.32 11.63
CA ALA A 91 10.33 4.96 10.80
C ALA A 91 10.67 4.16 9.51
N LEU A 92 10.29 2.88 9.45
CA LEU A 92 10.48 2.05 8.25
C LEU A 92 9.51 2.40 7.11
N VAL A 93 8.38 3.03 7.43
CA VAL A 93 7.23 3.17 6.52
C VAL A 93 6.61 4.57 6.50
N GLU A 94 7.02 5.46 7.41
CA GLU A 94 6.51 6.83 7.47
C GLU A 94 7.08 7.71 6.36
N ASP A 95 6.25 8.64 5.90
CA ASP A 95 6.70 9.75 5.08
C ASP A 95 7.01 10.96 5.99
N LYS A 96 7.51 12.03 5.39
CA LYS A 96 7.88 13.26 6.13
C LYS A 96 6.68 13.92 6.83
N HIS A 97 5.45 13.71 6.35
CA HIS A 97 4.27 14.33 6.93
C HIS A 97 3.82 13.57 8.18
N VAL A 98 3.85 12.24 8.13
CA VAL A 98 3.59 11.36 9.28
C VAL A 98 4.66 11.57 10.36
N GLU A 99 5.95 11.61 9.98
CA GLU A 99 7.05 11.91 10.90
C GLU A 99 6.82 13.26 11.61
N ALA A 100 6.51 14.32 10.84
CA ALA A 100 6.27 15.64 11.39
C ALA A 100 5.06 15.67 12.36
N ALA A 101 3.99 14.92 12.05
CA ALA A 101 2.82 14.81 12.93
C ALA A 101 3.15 14.05 14.22
N MET A 102 3.92 12.95 14.13
CA MET A 102 4.43 12.21 15.30
C MET A 102 5.31 13.10 16.18
N VAL A 103 6.24 13.88 15.60
CA VAL A 103 7.10 14.83 16.30
C VAL A 103 6.29 15.89 17.03
N GLN A 104 5.28 16.49 16.38
CA GLN A 104 4.43 17.50 17.01
C GLN A 104 3.65 16.93 18.19
N LEU A 105 3.05 15.75 18.03
CA LEU A 105 2.35 15.06 19.12
C LEU A 105 3.31 14.69 20.26
N GLY A 106 4.47 14.13 19.95
CA GLY A 106 5.49 13.75 20.94
C GLY A 106 5.94 14.94 21.78
N ARG A 107 6.25 16.08 21.14
CA ARG A 107 6.61 17.33 21.84
C ARG A 107 5.49 17.82 22.76
N ALA A 108 4.24 17.72 22.31
CA ALA A 108 3.11 18.13 23.15
C ALA A 108 2.97 17.23 24.39
N LEU A 109 3.17 15.92 24.23
CA LEU A 109 3.14 14.96 25.34
C LEU A 109 4.29 15.19 26.34
N GLU A 110 5.49 15.51 25.87
CA GLU A 110 6.64 15.85 26.73
C GLU A 110 6.41 17.15 27.51
N GLN A 111 5.73 18.12 26.91
CA GLN A 111 5.31 19.37 27.56
C GLN A 111 4.15 19.17 28.55
N GLY A 112 3.62 17.95 28.68
CA GLY A 112 2.48 17.66 29.56
C GLY A 112 1.15 18.24 29.08
N LYS A 113 1.03 18.55 27.78
CA LYS A 113 -0.22 19.04 27.19
C LYS A 113 -1.27 17.93 27.17
N LEU A 114 -2.53 18.32 27.30
CA LEU A 114 -3.69 17.42 27.41
C LEU A 114 -4.93 18.04 26.74
N GLY A 115 -6.00 17.26 26.63
CA GLY A 115 -7.30 17.75 26.16
C GLY A 115 -7.30 18.15 24.69
N ILE A 116 -7.91 19.30 24.38
CA ILE A 116 -8.19 19.76 23.01
C ILE A 116 -6.93 19.79 22.13
N GLU A 117 -5.79 20.19 22.69
CA GLU A 117 -4.54 20.28 21.92
C GLU A 117 -4.05 18.90 21.47
N VAL A 118 -4.04 17.91 22.38
CA VAL A 118 -3.64 16.53 22.06
C VAL A 118 -4.67 15.88 21.14
N GLN A 119 -5.96 16.19 21.29
CA GLN A 119 -7.01 15.74 20.40
C GLN A 119 -6.82 16.24 18.96
N ALA A 120 -6.50 17.53 18.79
CA ALA A 120 -6.20 18.10 17.49
C ALA A 120 -4.96 17.46 16.85
N LEU A 121 -3.89 17.28 17.62
CA LEU A 121 -2.65 16.64 17.13
C LEU A 121 -2.84 15.16 16.79
N SER A 122 -3.65 14.43 17.57
CA SER A 122 -4.04 13.05 17.27
C SER A 122 -4.81 12.96 15.95
N LEU A 123 -5.73 13.89 15.70
CA LEU A 123 -6.49 13.94 14.45
C LEU A 123 -5.57 14.29 13.26
N ASN A 124 -4.64 15.23 13.44
CA ASN A 124 -3.67 15.58 12.42
C ASN A 124 -2.77 14.39 12.03
N LEU A 125 -2.35 13.58 13.00
CA LEU A 125 -1.62 12.33 12.73
C LEU A 125 -2.46 11.37 11.88
N ALA A 126 -3.75 11.20 12.20
CA ALA A 126 -4.64 10.34 11.40
C ALA A 126 -4.79 10.84 9.96
N HIS A 127 -4.92 12.15 9.75
CA HIS A 127 -4.95 12.75 8.41
C HIS A 127 -3.65 12.54 7.64
N ALA A 128 -2.49 12.75 8.29
CA ALA A 128 -1.19 12.51 7.66
C ALA A 128 -1.04 11.03 7.23
N CYS A 129 -1.42 10.09 8.10
CA CYS A 129 -1.42 8.66 7.79
C CYS A 129 -2.31 8.32 6.59
N ARG A 130 -3.53 8.88 6.54
CA ARG A 130 -4.46 8.69 5.42
C ARG A 130 -3.89 9.22 4.11
N ASP A 131 -3.32 10.42 4.13
CA ASP A 131 -2.82 11.09 2.94
C ASP A 131 -1.55 10.41 2.38
N SER A 132 -0.71 9.87 3.27
CA SER A 132 0.46 9.03 2.95
C SER A 132 0.04 7.66 2.38
N LEU A 133 -0.98 7.01 2.95
CA LEU A 133 -1.54 5.76 2.41
C LEU A 133 -2.13 5.98 1.02
N ALA A 134 -2.87 7.07 0.82
CA ALA A 134 -3.45 7.41 -0.49
C ALA A 134 -2.37 7.54 -1.58
N GLU A 135 -1.20 8.10 -1.23
CA GLU A 135 -0.06 8.21 -2.13
C GLU A 135 0.58 6.85 -2.40
N SER A 136 0.92 6.11 -1.33
CA SER A 136 1.62 4.83 -1.40
C SER A 136 0.81 3.76 -2.14
N TRP A 137 -0.52 3.81 -2.02
CA TRP A 137 -1.45 2.90 -2.71
C TRP A 137 -1.91 3.41 -4.08
N GLY A 138 -1.58 4.65 -4.44
CA GLY A 138 -2.02 5.27 -5.71
C GLY A 138 -3.52 5.55 -5.79
N VAL A 139 -4.21 5.70 -4.65
CA VAL A 139 -5.66 5.91 -4.55
C VAL A 139 -5.97 7.32 -4.05
N GLN A 140 -5.96 8.30 -4.95
CA GLN A 140 -6.15 9.72 -4.59
C GLN A 140 -7.50 10.01 -3.92
N GLN A 141 -8.53 9.20 -4.19
CA GLN A 141 -9.86 9.32 -3.59
C GLN A 141 -9.83 9.19 -2.06
N TRP A 142 -8.82 8.52 -1.49
CA TRP A 142 -8.70 8.40 -0.04
C TRP A 142 -8.32 9.71 0.65
N ARG A 143 -7.68 10.66 -0.06
CA ARG A 143 -7.39 12.00 0.49
C ARG A 143 -8.68 12.80 0.68
N ASN A 144 -9.61 12.69 -0.28
CA ASN A 144 -10.87 13.41 -0.31
C ASN A 144 -12.03 12.44 -0.61
N PRO A 145 -12.49 11.63 0.38
CA PRO A 145 -13.48 10.58 0.15
C PRO A 145 -14.90 11.09 -0.17
N HIS A 146 -15.11 12.41 -0.17
CA HIS A 146 -16.40 13.06 -0.42
C HIS A 146 -16.41 13.95 -1.68
N GLN A 147 -15.32 13.95 -2.45
CA GLN A 147 -15.25 14.55 -3.79
C GLN A 147 -15.52 13.48 -4.85
#